data_AF-A0A4R4YNP7-F1
#
_entry.id   AF-A0A4R4YNP7-F1
#
_cell.length_a   1.000
_cell.length_b   1.000
_cell.length_c   1.000
_cell.angle_alpha   90.00
_cell.angle_beta   90.00
_cell.angle_gamma   90.00
#
_symmetry.space_group_name_H-M   'P 1'
#
loop_
_entity.id
_entity.type
_entity.pdbx_description
1 polymer ?
#
loop_
_entity_poly.entity_id
_entity_poly.type
_entity_poly.pdbx_seq_one_letter_code
_entity_poly.pdbx_strand_id
1 'polypeptide(L)'
;MLPGRRREPGTRPGRPRRAGPRRRGGGVRRDARTAGGAGRADRAGAGTGGAGPGAAARPRRGAHPRGQRGGRAGLGQDRGDDGEPDVVPARRAVPGAGHRGGGHAVSRLIDLDELGRFSAGARVFATGAGDSPYHLALDWARSVAGKGVELVTAGELKPETLCVAVSLAGSTTALGEHLPRGDEPERAVRALERRLGERAGAVVALNLAAENALVPLIAAAMLRLPLVDGDGSGRVFPLVEQTTYALGGMSPAPLALAGGSGELILLETEAGRVEELLRPVVLAVGGWAVVACYPMAAADLARVLVPGTVSLLIRAGTPGAPRSAAAPFGVRRLCRGLILSVEGSTGHDAEVSLPSQPSSIVLREPDGMRRLVRLEAHNEIVLALADGAVVATVPDQICMICTGDGMVVDVDEARPGLEVDIMVVKAAPVWHTERGLALGGPRAFGIAL
;
A
#
# COMPACT_ATOMS: atom_id res chain seq x y z
N MET A 1 50.30 82.82 0.13
CA MET A 1 50.79 82.95 1.52
C MET A 1 50.53 81.64 2.26
N LEU A 2 51.58 80.88 2.58
CA LEU A 2 51.63 79.92 3.71
C LEU A 2 52.02 80.71 4.99
N PRO A 3 52.10 80.16 6.24
CA PRO A 3 52.07 78.76 6.74
C PRO A 3 51.16 78.57 8.01
N GLY A 4 51.10 77.47 8.78
CA GLY A 4 51.92 76.25 8.96
C GLY A 4 51.18 75.16 9.78
N ARG A 5 51.48 73.86 9.57
CA ARG A 5 52.46 72.95 10.26
C ARG A 5 52.16 72.73 11.75
N ARG A 6 51.98 71.51 12.27
CA ARG A 6 52.93 70.37 12.48
C ARG A 6 52.11 69.17 13.08
N ARG A 7 52.49 67.90 13.17
CA ARG A 7 53.54 66.98 12.66
C ARG A 7 53.08 65.54 13.02
N GLU A 8 53.30 64.62 12.10
CA GLU A 8 53.40 63.13 12.09
C GLU A 8 54.26 62.46 13.20
N PRO A 9 54.57 61.12 13.18
CA PRO A 9 53.91 59.90 12.60
C PRO A 9 54.04 58.62 13.51
N GLY A 10 53.61 57.43 13.03
CA GLY A 10 54.30 56.17 13.41
C GLY A 10 53.54 54.83 13.39
N THR A 11 53.55 54.15 12.25
CA THR A 11 53.94 52.72 12.04
C THR A 11 53.43 51.56 12.93
N ARG A 12 52.74 50.60 12.27
CA ARG A 12 52.68 49.13 12.57
C ARG A 12 54.12 48.53 12.69
N PRO A 13 54.40 47.41 13.42
CA PRO A 13 53.91 46.04 13.09
C PRO A 13 53.86 45.00 14.25
N GLY A 14 53.38 43.77 13.97
CA GLY A 14 53.87 42.54 14.65
C GLY A 14 52.84 41.66 15.39
N ARG A 15 52.70 40.40 14.93
CA ARG A 15 52.16 39.27 15.70
C ARG A 15 53.11 38.89 16.86
N PRO A 16 52.59 38.24 17.91
CA PRO A 16 53.27 37.06 18.44
C PRO A 16 52.36 35.84 18.69
N ARG A 17 53.00 34.66 18.69
CA ARG A 17 52.49 33.34 19.09
C ARG A 17 52.83 33.04 20.58
N ARG A 18 52.15 32.01 21.13
CA ARG A 18 52.41 31.24 22.38
C ARG A 18 51.94 31.95 23.68
N ALA A 19 51.49 31.30 24.75
CA ALA A 19 51.62 29.93 25.27
C ALA A 19 50.44 29.60 26.22
N GLY A 20 50.12 28.32 26.45
CA GLY A 20 49.05 27.87 27.37
C GLY A 20 49.43 27.83 28.86
N PRO A 21 48.53 27.30 29.71
CA PRO A 21 48.94 26.52 30.89
C PRO A 21 48.16 25.18 31.00
N ARG A 22 48.83 24.03 31.09
CA ARG A 22 49.31 23.31 32.30
C ARG A 22 48.25 22.45 33.02
N ARG A 23 48.40 21.14 32.82
CA ARG A 23 47.94 20.03 33.67
C ARG A 23 48.69 19.97 35.01
N ARG A 24 48.01 19.49 36.06
CA ARG A 24 48.42 18.61 37.20
C ARG A 24 47.17 18.48 38.10
N GLY A 25 46.75 17.34 38.67
CA GLY A 25 47.24 15.98 38.77
C GLY A 25 46.62 15.28 40.00
N GLY A 26 46.45 13.95 39.94
CA GLY A 26 46.06 13.02 41.03
C GLY A 26 44.63 12.50 40.86
N GLY A 27 44.29 11.21 40.74
CA GLY A 27 44.87 9.91 41.09
C GLY A 27 43.69 9.09 41.66
N VAL A 28 43.33 7.88 41.23
CA VAL A 28 43.92 6.59 41.64
C VAL A 28 43.32 5.45 40.78
N ARG A 29 44.24 4.63 40.25
CA ARG A 29 44.28 3.20 39.88
C ARG A 29 43.00 2.33 39.95
N ARG A 30 42.79 1.52 38.89
CA ARG A 30 42.29 0.14 39.00
C ARG A 30 43.17 -0.78 38.15
N ASP A 31 43.82 -1.71 38.84
CA ASP A 31 44.70 -2.74 38.28
C ASP A 31 43.89 -3.92 37.68
N ALA A 32 44.48 -4.51 36.65
CA ALA A 32 44.15 -5.80 36.09
C ALA A 32 44.65 -6.95 36.98
N ARG A 33 43.87 -8.04 37.12
CA ARG A 33 44.32 -9.42 37.43
C ARG A 33 43.29 -10.40 36.85
N THR A 34 43.61 -11.17 35.80
CA THR A 34 44.22 -12.52 35.82
C THR A 34 43.56 -13.48 36.81
N ALA A 35 42.76 -14.43 36.29
CA ALA A 35 42.21 -15.55 37.03
C ALA A 35 42.79 -16.87 36.49
N GLY A 36 43.56 -17.53 37.36
CA GLY A 36 44.00 -18.92 37.31
C GLY A 36 44.57 -19.21 38.71
N GLY A 37 44.36 -20.33 39.38
CA GLY A 37 43.58 -21.52 39.11
C GLY A 37 43.65 -22.46 40.34
N ALA A 38 43.12 -23.67 40.14
CA ALA A 38 43.43 -24.93 40.81
C ALA A 38 42.89 -25.25 42.22
N GLY A 39 42.27 -26.44 42.28
CA GLY A 39 42.15 -27.34 43.43
C GLY A 39 40.73 -27.49 43.98
N ARG A 40 40.18 -28.66 44.31
CA ARG A 40 40.46 -30.10 44.07
C ARG A 40 39.32 -30.85 44.82
N ALA A 41 38.94 -32.03 44.34
CA ALA A 41 38.26 -33.12 45.08
C ALA A 41 36.80 -32.85 45.55
N ASP A 42 35.85 -33.77 45.58
CA ASP A 42 35.90 -35.22 45.46
C ASP A 42 34.51 -35.83 45.25
N ARG A 43 34.51 -37.08 44.77
CA ARG A 43 33.50 -38.15 44.82
C ARG A 43 32.72 -38.55 43.56
N ALA A 44 33.08 -39.77 43.17
CA ALA A 44 32.54 -40.68 42.20
C ALA A 44 31.37 -41.53 42.74
N GLY A 45 30.69 -42.25 41.84
CA GLY A 45 30.07 -43.54 42.17
C GLY A 45 28.95 -44.00 41.24
N ALA A 46 29.30 -44.92 40.31
CA ALA A 46 28.54 -46.06 39.76
C ALA A 46 27.08 -45.86 39.25
N GLY A 47 26.60 -46.44 38.15
CA GLY A 47 27.01 -47.63 37.39
C GLY A 47 25.75 -48.44 37.03
N THR A 48 25.75 -49.06 35.84
CA THR A 48 24.84 -50.14 35.36
C THR A 48 23.38 -49.73 35.05
N GLY A 49 22.68 -50.21 34.03
CA GLY A 49 22.88 -51.25 33.01
C GLY A 49 21.50 -51.59 32.37
N GLY A 50 21.49 -52.20 31.19
CA GLY A 50 20.31 -52.85 30.57
C GLY A 50 19.63 -52.02 29.46
N ALA A 51 19.98 -52.19 28.19
CA ALA A 51 19.50 -53.23 27.26
C ALA A 51 18.20 -52.82 26.51
N GLY A 52 18.32 -52.61 25.18
CA GLY A 52 17.23 -52.27 24.25
C GLY A 52 16.38 -53.48 23.83
N PRO A 53 15.95 -53.65 22.56
CA PRO A 53 15.89 -52.72 21.42
C PRO A 53 14.52 -52.75 20.68
N GLY A 54 14.31 -51.84 19.73
CA GLY A 54 13.19 -51.87 18.79
C GLY A 54 13.56 -51.21 17.46
N ALA A 55 13.92 -52.04 16.49
CA ALA A 55 14.43 -51.67 15.17
C ALA A 55 13.31 -51.34 14.17
N ALA A 56 13.61 -50.49 13.18
CA ALA A 56 13.29 -50.60 11.73
C ALA A 56 13.42 -49.19 11.09
N ALA A 57 14.53 -48.89 10.39
CA ALA A 57 14.84 -49.24 9.00
C ALA A 57 14.18 -48.31 7.96
N ARG A 58 14.99 -47.42 7.39
CA ARG A 58 14.81 -46.79 6.07
C ARG A 58 14.85 -47.87 4.97
N PRO A 59 14.33 -47.55 3.76
CA PRO A 59 15.10 -47.90 2.58
C PRO A 59 15.26 -46.77 1.55
N ARG A 60 16.34 -46.92 0.77
CA ARG A 60 16.76 -46.10 -0.37
C ARG A 60 16.17 -46.64 -1.69
N ARG A 61 16.16 -45.75 -2.68
CA ARG A 61 16.02 -45.87 -4.15
C ARG A 61 16.22 -47.26 -4.79
N GLY A 62 15.42 -47.54 -5.83
CA GLY A 62 15.84 -48.34 -6.99
C GLY A 62 14.73 -48.84 -7.92
N ALA A 63 14.93 -48.61 -9.23
CA ALA A 63 14.51 -49.40 -10.40
C ALA A 63 13.22 -49.05 -11.19
N HIS A 64 13.46 -48.76 -12.48
CA HIS A 64 12.58 -48.81 -13.65
C HIS A 64 11.89 -50.17 -13.85
N PRO A 65 10.83 -50.19 -14.68
CA PRO A 65 10.90 -51.04 -15.88
C PRO A 65 10.48 -50.33 -17.18
N ARG A 66 11.07 -50.79 -18.29
CA ARG A 66 10.72 -50.45 -19.67
C ARG A 66 9.68 -51.45 -20.22
N GLY A 67 8.67 -50.92 -20.91
CA GLY A 67 8.26 -51.38 -22.24
C GLY A 67 7.04 -52.30 -22.35
N GLN A 68 5.99 -51.82 -23.02
CA GLN A 68 5.52 -52.40 -24.29
C GLN A 68 4.51 -51.48 -25.01
N ARG A 69 4.45 -51.65 -26.34
CA ARG A 69 3.92 -50.77 -27.39
C ARG A 69 2.40 -50.87 -27.55
N GLY A 70 1.78 -49.81 -28.06
CA GLY A 70 0.53 -49.92 -28.85
C GLY A 70 -0.23 -48.60 -29.00
N GLY A 71 -0.48 -48.17 -30.25
CA GLY A 71 -1.58 -47.26 -30.58
C GLY A 71 -1.20 -45.86 -31.08
N ARG A 72 -1.11 -45.69 -32.40
CA ARG A 72 -1.25 -44.40 -33.08
C ARG A 72 -2.74 -44.02 -33.17
N ALA A 73 -3.09 -42.83 -32.70
CA ALA A 73 -4.16 -41.94 -33.15
C ALA A 73 -3.79 -40.56 -32.55
N GLY A 74 -3.63 -39.44 -33.25
CA GLY A 74 -4.44 -38.91 -34.35
C GLY A 74 -5.47 -37.95 -33.77
N LEU A 75 -5.22 -36.63 -33.92
CA LEU A 75 -6.14 -35.48 -33.70
C LEU A 75 -6.33 -35.07 -32.22
N GLY A 76 -6.30 -33.81 -31.80
CA GLY A 76 -6.23 -32.53 -32.51
C GLY A 76 -5.69 -31.43 -31.59
N GLN A 77 -5.25 -30.33 -32.21
CA GLN A 77 -4.91 -29.08 -31.53
C GLN A 77 -6.18 -28.51 -30.92
N ASP A 78 -6.30 -28.53 -29.59
CA ASP A 78 -7.29 -27.72 -28.91
C ASP A 78 -6.70 -26.31 -28.80
N ARG A 79 -7.06 -25.46 -29.77
CA ARG A 79 -6.90 -24.02 -29.65
C ARG A 79 -7.88 -23.58 -28.58
N GLY A 80 -7.40 -23.48 -27.35
CA GLY A 80 -8.09 -22.78 -26.28
C GLY A 80 -8.43 -21.38 -26.77
N ASP A 81 -9.72 -21.11 -26.72
CA ASP A 81 -10.38 -19.86 -27.05
C ASP A 81 -9.64 -18.68 -26.38
N ASP A 82 -8.90 -17.90 -27.17
CA ASP A 82 -8.34 -16.61 -26.76
C ASP A 82 -9.50 -15.62 -26.63
N GLY A 83 -10.27 -15.77 -25.54
CA GLY A 83 -11.34 -14.85 -25.18
C GLY A 83 -10.76 -13.44 -25.07
N GLU A 84 -11.24 -12.55 -25.92
CA GLU A 84 -10.97 -11.11 -25.87
C GLU A 84 -11.04 -10.63 -24.41
N PRO A 85 -10.03 -9.90 -23.90
CA PRO A 85 -10.10 -9.41 -22.52
C PRO A 85 -11.29 -8.46 -22.38
N ASP A 86 -12.18 -8.77 -21.43
CA ASP A 86 -13.36 -7.97 -21.07
C ASP A 86 -12.97 -6.49 -20.96
N VAL A 87 -13.34 -5.72 -21.98
CA VAL A 87 -13.13 -4.28 -22.03
C VAL A 87 -13.92 -3.66 -20.87
N VAL A 88 -13.26 -2.88 -20.01
CA VAL A 88 -13.95 -2.07 -19.00
C VAL A 88 -14.94 -1.18 -19.74
N PRO A 89 -16.27 -1.36 -19.61
CA PRO A 89 -17.20 -0.60 -20.40
C PRO A 89 -17.09 0.88 -20.04
N ALA A 90 -16.89 1.72 -21.06
CA ALA A 90 -16.98 3.16 -20.92
C ALA A 90 -18.33 3.52 -20.28
N ARG A 91 -18.30 4.48 -19.34
CA ARG A 91 -19.47 4.90 -18.55
C ARG A 91 -20.71 5.05 -19.44
N ARG A 92 -21.78 4.29 -19.16
CA ARG A 92 -23.12 4.76 -19.51
C ARG A 92 -23.50 5.85 -18.52
N ALA A 93 -23.77 7.05 -19.03
CA ALA A 93 -24.38 8.11 -18.26
C ALA A 93 -25.67 7.56 -17.61
N VAL A 94 -25.73 7.62 -16.28
CA VAL A 94 -26.99 7.36 -15.56
C VAL A 94 -27.96 8.48 -15.97
N PRO A 95 -29.16 8.17 -16.53
CA PRO A 95 -30.17 9.18 -16.73
C PRO A 95 -30.72 9.58 -15.36
N GLY A 96 -30.17 10.65 -14.79
CA GLY A 96 -30.67 11.29 -13.59
C GLY A 96 -31.77 12.28 -13.92
N ALA A 97 -32.88 12.18 -13.20
CA ALA A 97 -33.95 13.16 -13.13
C ALA A 97 -33.39 14.59 -13.00
N GLY A 98 -34.06 15.53 -13.66
CA GLY A 98 -33.60 16.89 -13.89
C GLY A 98 -33.02 17.60 -12.67
N HIS A 99 -31.72 17.87 -12.74
CA HIS A 99 -31.10 18.93 -11.98
C HIS A 99 -30.14 19.69 -12.91
N ARG A 100 -30.51 20.92 -13.25
CA ARG A 100 -29.62 21.88 -13.91
C ARG A 100 -28.64 22.38 -12.85
N GLY A 101 -27.45 21.78 -12.80
CA GLY A 101 -26.33 22.24 -11.97
C GLY A 101 -25.06 22.28 -12.81
N GLY A 102 -24.41 23.46 -12.87
CA GLY A 102 -23.29 23.74 -13.78
C GLY A 102 -22.11 22.79 -13.60
N GLY A 103 -21.66 22.18 -14.70
CA GLY A 103 -20.48 21.35 -14.74
C GLY A 103 -19.24 22.17 -14.37
N HIS A 104 -18.66 21.91 -13.21
CA HIS A 104 -17.29 22.33 -12.93
C HIS A 104 -16.37 21.48 -13.83
N ALA A 105 -15.75 22.13 -14.81
CA ALA A 105 -14.67 21.52 -15.57
C ALA A 105 -13.56 21.12 -14.59
N VAL A 106 -13.14 19.85 -14.62
CA VAL A 106 -12.00 19.42 -13.82
C VAL A 106 -10.75 20.09 -14.38
N SER A 107 -9.94 20.69 -13.51
CA SER A 107 -8.67 21.30 -13.91
C SER A 107 -7.75 20.22 -14.51
N ARG A 108 -6.95 20.61 -15.50
CA ARG A 108 -5.89 19.76 -16.08
C ARG A 108 -4.59 19.81 -15.26
N LEU A 109 -4.60 20.51 -14.12
CA LEU A 109 -3.44 20.74 -13.28
C LEU A 109 -3.85 20.65 -11.81
N ILE A 110 -3.28 19.67 -11.10
CA ILE A 110 -3.43 19.52 -9.66
C ILE A 110 -2.45 20.47 -8.98
N ASP A 111 -2.88 21.71 -8.77
CA ASP A 111 -2.17 22.70 -7.97
C ASP A 111 -2.34 22.44 -6.45
N LEU A 112 -1.88 23.35 -5.60
CA LEU A 112 -1.96 23.15 -4.13
C LEU A 112 -3.39 23.15 -3.60
N ASP A 113 -4.31 23.89 -4.23
CA ASP A 113 -5.72 23.93 -3.82
C ASP A 113 -6.42 22.64 -4.26
N GLU A 114 -6.17 22.20 -5.49
CA GLU A 114 -6.64 20.91 -5.98
C GLU A 114 -6.05 19.74 -5.21
N LEU A 115 -4.77 19.80 -4.83
CA LEU A 115 -4.14 18.81 -3.96
C LEU A 115 -4.89 18.73 -2.62
N GLY A 116 -5.30 19.86 -2.04
CA GLY A 116 -6.13 19.88 -0.83
C GLY A 116 -7.47 19.16 -1.00
N ARG A 117 -8.15 19.35 -2.14
CA ARG A 117 -9.41 18.66 -2.45
C ARG A 117 -9.19 17.18 -2.77
N PHE A 118 -8.18 16.85 -3.56
CA PHE A 118 -7.80 15.48 -3.89
C PHE A 118 -7.51 14.69 -2.62
N SER A 119 -6.69 15.26 -1.74
CA SER A 119 -6.36 14.76 -0.42
C SER A 119 -7.63 14.52 0.42
N ALA A 120 -8.50 15.52 0.57
CA ALA A 120 -9.74 15.36 1.33
C ALA A 120 -10.66 14.25 0.74
N GLY A 121 -10.77 14.18 -0.58
CA GLY A 121 -11.55 13.16 -1.27
C GLY A 121 -11.01 11.76 -1.06
N ALA A 122 -9.68 11.60 -1.10
CA ALA A 122 -8.99 10.34 -0.89
C ALA A 122 -9.24 9.71 0.50
N ARG A 123 -9.76 10.47 1.46
CA ARG A 123 -10.12 9.98 2.81
C ARG A 123 -11.56 9.53 2.97
N VAL A 124 -12.46 9.88 2.04
CA VAL A 124 -13.92 9.72 2.23
C VAL A 124 -14.35 8.29 2.55
N PHE A 125 -13.67 7.31 1.95
CA PHE A 125 -13.87 5.88 2.17
C PHE A 125 -12.54 5.15 2.43
N ALA A 126 -11.47 5.85 2.81
CA ALA A 126 -10.19 5.19 3.06
C ALA A 126 -10.20 4.46 4.40
N THR A 127 -9.76 3.20 4.37
CA THR A 127 -9.49 2.38 5.55
C THR A 127 -7.97 2.21 5.71
N GLY A 128 -7.47 2.11 6.93
CA GLY A 128 -6.06 1.94 7.28
C GLY A 128 -5.25 3.25 7.28
N ALA A 129 -5.91 4.38 7.54
CA ALA A 129 -5.35 5.71 7.38
C ALA A 129 -5.19 6.41 8.74
N GLY A 130 -4.08 6.13 9.42
CA GLY A 130 -3.72 6.89 10.62
C GLY A 130 -3.47 8.36 10.30
N ASP A 131 -3.92 9.27 11.17
CA ASP A 131 -3.79 10.72 10.92
C ASP A 131 -2.32 11.15 10.72
N SER A 132 -1.39 10.60 11.49
CA SER A 132 0.03 10.95 11.43
C SER A 132 0.70 10.60 10.07
N PRO A 133 0.72 9.32 9.62
CA PRO A 133 1.31 8.98 8.31
C PRO A 133 0.62 9.67 7.14
N TYR A 134 -0.69 9.93 7.27
CA TYR A 134 -1.43 10.67 6.27
C TYR A 134 -0.95 12.12 6.13
N HIS A 135 -0.83 12.83 7.27
CA HIS A 135 -0.32 14.20 7.27
C HIS A 135 1.12 14.28 6.77
N LEU A 136 1.96 13.29 7.11
CA LEU A 136 3.30 13.15 6.56
C LEU A 136 3.30 13.06 5.03
N ALA A 137 2.48 12.19 4.45
CA ALA A 137 2.36 12.05 3.00
C ALA A 137 1.81 13.32 2.34
N LEU A 138 0.86 14.02 2.98
CA LEU A 138 0.31 15.27 2.47
C LEU A 138 1.34 16.40 2.47
N ASP A 139 2.11 16.54 3.54
CA ASP A 139 3.16 17.55 3.63
C ASP A 139 4.31 17.24 2.66
N TRP A 140 4.62 15.96 2.46
CA TRP A 140 5.55 15.54 1.41
C TRP A 140 5.03 15.94 0.02
N ALA A 141 3.78 15.63 -0.31
CA ALA A 141 3.15 16.04 -1.58
C ALA A 141 3.21 17.56 -1.79
N ARG A 142 2.86 18.35 -0.76
CA ARG A 142 2.95 19.82 -0.81
C ARG A 142 4.38 20.32 -1.06
N SER A 143 5.38 19.66 -0.46
CA SER A 143 6.78 20.06 -0.60
C SER A 143 7.32 19.86 -2.02
N VAL A 144 6.80 18.89 -2.78
CA VAL A 144 7.28 18.55 -4.13
C VAL A 144 6.38 19.05 -5.26
N ALA A 145 5.11 19.34 -5.00
CA ALA A 145 4.13 19.69 -6.03
C ALA A 145 4.53 20.93 -6.87
N GLY A 146 5.28 21.87 -6.29
CA GLY A 146 5.78 23.04 -7.01
C GLY A 146 4.64 23.87 -7.62
N LYS A 147 4.55 23.91 -8.96
CA LYS A 147 3.48 24.61 -9.69
C LYS A 147 2.22 23.76 -9.88
N GLY A 148 2.25 22.49 -9.50
CA GLY A 148 1.21 21.50 -9.71
C GLY A 148 1.64 20.36 -10.63
N VAL A 149 0.84 19.29 -10.63
CA VAL A 149 1.05 18.09 -11.45
C VAL A 149 0.01 18.06 -12.56
N GLU A 150 0.45 17.87 -13.80
CA GLU A 150 -0.46 17.76 -14.94
C GLU A 150 -1.30 16.48 -14.81
N LEU A 151 -2.61 16.62 -15.01
CA LEU A 151 -3.58 15.52 -15.00
C LEU A 151 -4.02 15.22 -16.44
N VAL A 152 -3.78 14.00 -16.90
CA VAL A 152 -4.10 13.56 -18.26
C VAL A 152 -4.95 12.30 -18.24
N THR A 153 -5.77 12.09 -19.26
CA THR A 153 -6.40 10.79 -19.48
C THR A 153 -5.44 9.86 -20.23
N ALA A 154 -5.56 8.54 -20.04
CA ALA A 154 -4.68 7.58 -20.72
C ALA A 154 -4.73 7.70 -22.26
N GLY A 155 -5.89 8.09 -22.82
CA GLY A 155 -6.06 8.27 -24.27
C GLY A 155 -5.47 9.57 -24.84
N GLU A 156 -5.06 10.53 -24.00
CA GLU A 156 -4.35 11.75 -24.44
C GLU A 156 -2.85 11.50 -24.63
N LEU A 157 -2.31 10.42 -24.06
CA LEU A 157 -0.92 10.02 -24.24
C LEU A 157 -0.70 9.34 -25.60
N LYS A 158 0.53 9.36 -26.11
CA LYS A 158 0.87 8.57 -27.30
C LYS A 158 0.72 7.08 -26.95
N PRO A 159 0.13 6.23 -27.81
CA PRO A 159 -0.17 4.82 -27.53
C PRO A 159 0.98 4.01 -26.92
N GLU A 160 2.20 4.27 -27.39
CA GLU A 160 3.45 3.61 -27.03
C GLU A 160 4.12 4.17 -25.76
N THR A 161 3.56 5.21 -25.15
CA THR A 161 4.14 5.86 -23.96
C THR A 161 4.19 4.88 -22.80
N LEU A 162 5.39 4.62 -22.27
CA LEU A 162 5.56 3.81 -21.06
C LEU A 162 4.93 4.51 -19.85
N CYS A 163 3.91 3.89 -19.29
CA CYS A 163 3.27 4.26 -18.04
C CYS A 163 3.72 3.30 -16.94
N VAL A 164 3.93 3.83 -15.73
CA VAL A 164 4.31 3.03 -14.56
C VAL A 164 3.36 3.29 -13.41
N ALA A 165 2.90 2.21 -12.78
CA ALA A 165 2.09 2.31 -11.57
C ALA A 165 3.00 2.57 -10.35
N VAL A 166 2.64 3.55 -9.52
CA VAL A 166 3.36 3.84 -8.27
C VAL A 166 2.41 3.78 -7.09
N SER A 167 2.84 3.13 -6.01
CA SER A 167 2.06 2.95 -4.77
C SER A 167 2.96 2.83 -3.55
N LEU A 168 2.41 3.04 -2.35
CA LEU A 168 3.01 2.54 -1.11
C LEU A 168 2.70 1.04 -0.98
N ALA A 169 3.65 0.27 -0.46
CA ALA A 169 3.44 -1.10 -0.02
C ALA A 169 3.92 -1.25 1.43
N GLY A 170 3.18 -2.01 2.23
CA GLY A 170 3.47 -2.24 3.66
C GLY A 170 2.56 -1.46 4.60
N SER A 171 3.04 -1.22 5.82
CA SER A 171 2.27 -0.58 6.89
C SER A 171 2.39 0.95 6.82
N THR A 172 1.25 1.64 6.77
CA THR A 172 1.18 3.10 6.93
C THR A 172 1.63 3.54 8.32
N THR A 173 1.37 2.74 9.36
CA THR A 173 1.94 2.96 10.70
C THR A 173 3.46 2.95 10.67
N ALA A 174 4.07 1.97 10.00
CA ALA A 174 5.52 1.89 9.86
C ALA A 174 6.10 3.11 9.10
N LEU A 175 5.39 3.64 8.10
CA LEU A 175 5.77 4.90 7.43
C LEU A 175 5.79 6.09 8.41
N GLY A 176 4.82 6.16 9.33
CA GLY A 176 4.76 7.21 10.36
C GLY A 176 5.88 7.13 11.40
N GLU A 177 6.45 5.94 11.63
CA GLU A 177 7.54 5.71 12.60
C GLU A 177 8.93 5.74 11.96
N HIS A 178 9.05 5.20 10.75
CA HIS A 178 10.27 5.15 9.95
C HIS A 178 10.13 6.11 8.76
N LEU A 179 10.40 7.39 9.02
CA LEU A 179 10.14 8.48 8.09
C LEU A 179 10.83 8.31 6.73
N PRO A 180 10.22 8.80 5.63
CA PRO A 180 10.82 8.78 4.31
C PRO A 180 12.06 9.67 4.26
N ARG A 181 13.06 9.23 3.49
CA ARG A 181 14.16 10.06 3.01
C ARG A 181 13.67 11.12 2.02
N GLY A 182 12.57 10.85 1.32
CA GLY A 182 11.90 11.79 0.41
C GLY A 182 12.25 11.59 -1.07
N ASP A 183 13.13 10.64 -1.40
CA ASP A 183 13.55 10.32 -2.77
C ASP A 183 13.10 8.93 -3.27
N GLU A 184 12.34 8.20 -2.46
CA GLU A 184 11.91 6.82 -2.73
C GLU A 184 11.11 6.68 -4.04
N PRO A 185 10.11 7.52 -4.35
CA PRO A 185 9.33 7.38 -5.58
C PRO A 185 10.19 7.58 -6.84
N GLU A 186 11.06 8.58 -6.84
CA GLU A 186 12.01 8.79 -7.94
C GLU A 186 12.95 7.58 -8.07
N ARG A 187 13.53 7.10 -6.96
CA ARG A 187 14.48 5.98 -6.99
C ARG A 187 13.85 4.69 -7.50
N ALA A 188 12.62 4.38 -7.07
CA ALA A 188 11.88 3.22 -7.54
C ALA A 188 11.64 3.30 -9.06
N VAL A 189 11.08 4.41 -9.55
CA VAL A 189 10.80 4.57 -10.99
C VAL A 189 12.10 4.55 -11.80
N ARG A 190 13.15 5.28 -11.39
CA ARG A 190 14.44 5.29 -12.10
C ARG A 190 15.10 3.92 -12.13
N ALA A 191 14.89 3.06 -11.13
CA ALA A 191 15.40 1.70 -11.13
C ALA A 191 14.67 0.82 -12.14
N LEU A 192 13.34 0.95 -12.20
CA LEU A 192 12.52 0.27 -13.19
C LEU A 192 12.89 0.72 -14.62
N GLU A 193 13.04 2.02 -14.85
CA GLU A 193 13.51 2.57 -16.13
C GLU A 193 14.87 1.98 -16.57
N ARG A 194 15.82 1.84 -15.64
CA ARG A 194 17.12 1.21 -15.94
C ARG A 194 16.98 -0.26 -16.34
N ARG A 195 16.05 -0.99 -15.71
CA ARG A 195 15.77 -2.39 -16.04
C ARG A 195 15.10 -2.53 -17.41
N LEU A 196 14.21 -1.60 -17.75
CA LEU A 196 13.46 -1.62 -19.02
C LEU A 196 14.25 -1.05 -20.19
N GLY A 197 15.22 -0.17 -19.93
CA GLY A 197 15.94 0.56 -20.98
C GLY A 197 15.13 1.72 -21.58
N GLU A 198 14.02 2.09 -20.95
CA GLU A 198 13.07 3.10 -21.41
C GLU A 198 12.69 4.05 -20.26
N ARG A 199 12.38 5.31 -20.58
CA ARG A 199 11.93 6.31 -19.60
C ARG A 199 10.42 6.28 -19.49
N ALA A 200 9.90 6.37 -18.26
CA ALA A 200 8.48 6.54 -18.04
C ALA A 200 8.03 7.90 -18.58
N GLY A 201 6.91 7.91 -19.31
CA GLY A 201 6.27 9.13 -19.82
C GLY A 201 5.06 9.57 -19.00
N ALA A 202 4.52 8.70 -18.14
CA ALA A 202 3.43 9.04 -17.22
C ALA A 202 3.46 8.14 -15.97
N VAL A 203 2.90 8.66 -14.88
CA VAL A 203 2.66 7.91 -13.64
C VAL A 203 1.17 7.61 -13.52
N VAL A 204 0.82 6.42 -13.07
CA VAL A 204 -0.55 6.05 -12.71
C VAL A 204 -0.60 5.47 -11.30
N ALA A 205 -1.74 5.56 -10.64
CA ALA A 205 -1.94 4.96 -9.33
C ALA A 205 -2.33 3.48 -9.45
N LEU A 206 -1.99 2.69 -8.43
CA LEU A 206 -2.52 1.33 -8.26
C LEU A 206 -3.92 1.35 -7.62
N ASN A 207 -4.05 2.14 -6.56
CA ASN A 207 -5.31 2.48 -5.90
C ASN A 207 -5.21 3.91 -5.35
N LEU A 208 -6.36 4.54 -5.06
CA LEU A 208 -6.41 5.91 -4.57
C LEU A 208 -7.18 6.03 -3.25
N ALA A 209 -6.53 5.69 -2.15
CA ALA A 209 -7.02 5.95 -0.80
C ALA A 209 -5.90 6.46 0.10
N ALA A 210 -6.21 7.47 0.91
CA ALA A 210 -5.28 8.06 1.87
C ALA A 210 -3.86 8.30 1.28
N GLU A 211 -2.81 7.76 1.90
CA GLU A 211 -1.41 7.92 1.48
C GLU A 211 -1.16 7.36 0.07
N ASN A 212 -1.80 6.25 -0.29
CA ASN A 212 -1.67 5.67 -1.63
C ASN A 212 -2.21 6.57 -2.74
N ALA A 213 -3.09 7.51 -2.43
CA ALA A 213 -3.47 8.56 -3.38
C ALA A 213 -2.36 9.59 -3.59
N LEU A 214 -1.57 9.88 -2.55
CA LEU A 214 -0.57 10.94 -2.53
C LEU A 214 0.78 10.49 -3.11
N VAL A 215 1.20 9.25 -2.86
CA VAL A 215 2.48 8.69 -3.37
C VAL A 215 2.65 8.76 -4.89
N PRO A 216 1.67 8.38 -5.75
CA PRO A 216 1.80 8.53 -7.20
C PRO A 216 1.86 10.00 -7.63
N LEU A 217 1.17 10.91 -6.94
CA LEU A 217 1.26 12.34 -7.20
C LEU A 217 2.65 12.89 -6.83
N ILE A 218 3.23 12.46 -5.70
CA ILE A 218 4.60 12.78 -5.31
C ILE A 218 5.58 12.31 -6.39
N ALA A 219 5.43 11.07 -6.87
CA ALA A 219 6.27 10.51 -7.93
C ALA A 219 6.18 11.34 -9.22
N ALA A 220 4.96 11.66 -9.66
CA ALA A 220 4.70 12.48 -10.84
C ALA A 220 5.35 13.87 -10.71
N ALA A 221 5.19 14.53 -9.55
CA ALA A 221 5.80 15.84 -9.28
C ALA A 221 7.33 15.80 -9.32
N MET A 222 7.95 14.84 -8.63
CA MET A 222 9.41 14.70 -8.56
C MET A 222 10.02 14.41 -9.93
N LEU A 223 9.38 13.53 -10.71
CA LEU A 223 9.85 13.12 -12.03
C LEU A 223 9.47 14.12 -13.14
N ARG A 224 8.60 15.09 -12.85
CA ARG A 224 7.98 16.01 -13.80
C ARG A 224 7.25 15.27 -14.92
N LEU A 225 6.46 14.28 -14.53
CA LEU A 225 5.61 13.49 -15.42
C LEU A 225 4.14 13.82 -15.14
N PRO A 226 3.26 13.70 -16.14
CA PRO A 226 1.83 13.77 -15.89
C PRO A 226 1.36 12.58 -15.03
N LEU A 227 0.33 12.83 -14.23
CA LEU A 227 -0.44 11.81 -13.53
C LEU A 227 -1.64 11.42 -14.40
N VAL A 228 -1.87 10.12 -14.57
CA VAL A 228 -3.04 9.62 -15.30
C VAL A 228 -4.28 9.68 -14.40
N ASP A 229 -5.39 10.22 -14.93
CA ASP A 229 -6.68 10.31 -14.26
C ASP A 229 -7.38 8.94 -14.22
N GLY A 230 -6.95 8.12 -13.27
CA GLY A 230 -7.50 6.79 -13.03
C GLY A 230 -6.60 6.00 -12.09
N ASP A 231 -7.05 4.80 -11.74
CA ASP A 231 -6.28 3.85 -10.95
C ASP A 231 -6.60 2.40 -11.36
N GLY A 232 -5.84 1.47 -10.78
CA GLY A 232 -5.91 0.06 -11.11
C GLY A 232 -6.98 -0.70 -10.36
N SER A 233 -7.90 -0.06 -9.65
CA SER A 233 -8.86 -0.80 -8.82
C SER A 233 -10.16 -0.06 -8.57
N GLY A 234 -10.15 1.27 -8.44
CA GLY A 234 -11.33 2.07 -8.14
C GLY A 234 -11.87 1.87 -6.71
N ARG A 235 -11.14 1.11 -5.89
CA ARG A 235 -11.30 0.86 -4.46
C ARG A 235 -9.95 0.35 -3.92
N VAL A 236 -9.83 0.10 -2.63
CA VAL A 236 -8.59 -0.48 -2.07
C VAL A 236 -8.71 -2.00 -1.98
N PHE A 237 -7.65 -2.71 -2.37
CA PHE A 237 -7.45 -4.13 -2.11
C PHE A 237 -6.08 -4.33 -1.44
N PRO A 238 -5.88 -5.42 -0.66
CA PRO A 238 -4.66 -5.62 0.11
C PRO A 238 -3.44 -6.08 -0.70
N LEU A 239 -3.64 -6.57 -1.92
CA LEU A 239 -2.56 -7.12 -2.77
C LEU A 239 -2.31 -6.20 -3.99
N VAL A 240 -1.04 -6.03 -4.37
CA VAL A 240 -0.59 -5.38 -5.61
C VAL A 240 -1.15 -6.08 -6.85
N GLU A 241 -1.37 -7.39 -6.79
CA GLU A 241 -1.98 -8.17 -7.86
C GLU A 241 -3.50 -7.96 -7.97
N GLN A 242 -4.18 -7.46 -6.94
CA GLN A 242 -5.63 -7.20 -6.96
C GLN A 242 -5.95 -5.88 -7.69
N THR A 243 -5.67 -5.87 -8.99
CA THR A 243 -5.89 -4.74 -9.87
C THR A 243 -6.63 -5.14 -11.16
N THR A 244 -7.32 -4.19 -11.76
CA THR A 244 -7.85 -4.28 -13.12
C THR A 244 -6.73 -4.43 -14.16
N TYR A 245 -5.50 -4.01 -13.83
CA TYR A 245 -4.31 -4.26 -14.66
C TYR A 245 -4.04 -5.76 -14.76
N ALA A 246 -3.98 -6.47 -13.64
CA ALA A 246 -3.81 -7.91 -13.60
C ALA A 246 -4.99 -8.65 -14.26
N LEU A 247 -6.23 -8.19 -14.03
CA LEU A 247 -7.41 -8.73 -14.75
C LEU A 247 -7.27 -8.58 -16.27
N GLY A 248 -6.69 -7.47 -16.72
CA GLY A 248 -6.38 -7.18 -18.12
C GLY A 248 -5.16 -7.89 -18.69
N GLY A 249 -4.51 -8.77 -17.90
CA GLY A 249 -3.34 -9.56 -18.30
C GLY A 249 -1.99 -8.85 -18.14
N MET A 250 -1.95 -7.70 -17.48
CA MET A 250 -0.69 -6.98 -17.23
C MET A 250 0.05 -7.60 -16.04
N SER A 251 1.38 -7.64 -16.12
CA SER A 251 2.23 -8.13 -15.04
C SER A 251 2.69 -6.97 -14.14
N PRO A 252 2.62 -7.11 -12.80
CA PRO A 252 3.26 -6.16 -11.90
C PRO A 252 4.79 -6.14 -12.04
N ALA A 253 5.38 -7.28 -12.41
CA ALA A 253 6.82 -7.44 -12.60
C ALA A 253 7.27 -7.10 -14.05
N PRO A 254 8.50 -6.60 -14.25
CA PRO A 254 9.47 -6.26 -13.22
C PRO A 254 8.98 -5.08 -12.37
N LEU A 255 9.24 -5.14 -11.08
CA LEU A 255 8.94 -4.05 -10.15
C LEU A 255 10.19 -3.62 -9.41
N ALA A 256 10.22 -2.35 -9.02
CA ALA A 256 11.26 -1.79 -8.19
C ALA A 256 10.66 -1.26 -6.88
N LEU A 257 11.34 -1.55 -5.78
CA LEU A 257 10.95 -1.18 -4.44
C LEU A 257 12.05 -0.32 -3.82
N ALA A 258 11.68 0.82 -3.24
CA ALA A 258 12.59 1.73 -2.55
C ALA A 258 12.13 1.97 -1.10
N GLY A 259 13.00 1.64 -0.16
CA GLY A 259 12.76 1.78 1.29
C GLY A 259 13.36 3.07 1.87
N GLY A 260 12.86 3.47 3.04
CA GLY A 260 13.26 4.71 3.74
C GLY A 260 14.71 4.73 4.23
N SER A 261 15.35 3.56 4.38
CA SER A 261 16.73 3.44 4.85
C SER A 261 17.76 3.35 3.72
N GLY A 262 17.33 3.53 2.47
CA GLY A 262 18.22 3.53 1.31
C GLY A 262 18.18 2.24 0.49
N GLU A 263 17.29 1.31 0.81
CA GLU A 263 17.09 0.08 0.05
C GLU A 263 16.57 0.39 -1.35
N LEU A 264 17.07 -0.37 -2.33
CA LEU A 264 16.54 -0.35 -3.68
C LEU A 264 16.63 -1.77 -4.22
N ILE A 265 15.47 -2.39 -4.42
CA ILE A 265 15.35 -3.80 -4.76
C ILE A 265 14.55 -3.90 -6.05
N LEU A 266 15.11 -4.60 -7.03
CA LEU A 266 14.39 -4.97 -8.24
C LEU A 266 13.91 -6.42 -8.07
N LEU A 267 12.63 -6.65 -8.32
CA LEU A 267 12.02 -7.96 -8.27
C LEU A 267 11.47 -8.31 -9.65
N GLU A 268 11.94 -9.44 -10.16
CA GLU A 268 11.56 -9.99 -11.45
C GLU A 268 11.11 -11.44 -11.24
N THR A 269 9.85 -11.71 -11.57
CA THR A 269 9.21 -13.00 -11.35
C THR A 269 7.94 -13.10 -12.20
N GLU A 270 7.32 -14.27 -12.20
CA GLU A 270 6.02 -14.49 -12.85
C GLU A 270 4.91 -13.75 -12.10
N ALA A 271 3.92 -13.23 -12.84
CA ALA A 271 2.90 -12.33 -12.32
C ALA A 271 2.15 -12.84 -11.07
N GLY A 272 1.98 -14.16 -10.89
CA GLY A 272 1.30 -14.76 -9.72
C GLY A 272 2.21 -15.14 -8.55
N ARG A 273 3.48 -14.71 -8.58
CA ARG A 273 4.45 -14.90 -7.49
C ARG A 273 4.89 -13.60 -6.86
N VAL A 274 4.36 -12.46 -7.31
CA VAL A 274 4.82 -11.16 -6.85
C VAL A 274 4.47 -10.98 -5.38
N GLU A 275 3.25 -11.30 -4.96
CA GLU A 275 2.85 -11.16 -3.56
C GLU A 275 3.69 -12.00 -2.58
N GLU A 276 3.96 -13.26 -2.95
CA GLU A 276 4.75 -14.21 -2.14
C GLU A 276 6.15 -13.66 -1.85
N LEU A 277 6.75 -12.98 -2.83
CA LEU A 277 8.11 -12.48 -2.74
C LEU A 277 8.18 -11.03 -2.22
N LEU A 278 7.21 -10.19 -2.57
CA LEU A 278 7.18 -8.78 -2.20
C LEU A 278 6.97 -8.60 -0.70
N ARG A 279 6.06 -9.36 -0.10
CA ARG A 279 5.71 -9.26 1.33
C ARG A 279 6.90 -9.42 2.28
N PRO A 280 7.68 -10.50 2.23
CA PRO A 280 8.84 -10.65 3.13
C PRO A 280 9.91 -9.58 2.85
N VAL A 281 10.04 -9.11 1.61
CA VAL A 281 10.95 -8.02 1.27
C VAL A 281 10.52 -6.71 1.94
N VAL A 282 9.24 -6.33 1.86
CA VAL A 282 8.71 -5.13 2.52
C VAL A 282 8.97 -5.16 4.04
N LEU A 283 8.78 -6.32 4.68
CA LEU A 283 9.09 -6.48 6.10
C LEU A 283 10.60 -6.30 6.38
N ALA A 284 11.46 -6.87 5.54
CA ALA A 284 12.90 -6.80 5.71
C ALA A 284 13.50 -5.39 5.53
N VAL A 285 12.83 -4.51 4.77
CA VAL A 285 13.30 -3.13 4.51
C VAL A 285 12.69 -2.08 5.46
N GLY A 286 12.10 -2.51 6.58
CA GLY A 286 11.55 -1.60 7.59
C GLY A 286 10.03 -1.49 7.58
N GLY A 287 9.32 -2.42 6.95
CA GLY A 287 7.86 -2.56 7.07
C GLY A 287 7.05 -1.71 6.10
N TRP A 288 7.68 -0.83 5.33
CA TRP A 288 7.04 -0.07 4.25
C TRP A 288 8.05 0.26 3.14
N ALA A 289 7.56 0.50 1.93
CA ALA A 289 8.34 1.00 0.81
C ALA A 289 7.48 1.63 -0.29
N VAL A 290 8.10 2.43 -1.17
CA VAL A 290 7.47 2.84 -2.43
C VAL A 290 7.77 1.81 -3.51
N VAL A 291 6.74 1.41 -4.24
CA VAL A 291 6.83 0.43 -5.33
C VAL A 291 6.48 1.09 -6.65
N ALA A 292 7.36 0.94 -7.63
CA ALA A 292 7.09 1.20 -9.04
C ALA A 292 6.92 -0.16 -9.74
N CYS A 293 5.76 -0.38 -10.36
CA CYS A 293 5.35 -1.67 -10.93
C CYS A 293 4.45 -1.46 -12.15
N TYR A 294 3.97 -2.56 -12.74
CA TYR A 294 3.11 -2.58 -13.93
C TYR A 294 3.62 -1.63 -15.04
N PRO A 295 4.82 -1.87 -15.59
CA PRO A 295 5.23 -1.15 -16.80
C PRO A 295 4.31 -1.54 -17.96
N MET A 296 3.60 -0.58 -18.52
CA MET A 296 2.63 -0.82 -19.59
C MET A 296 2.57 0.35 -20.57
N ALA A 297 2.27 0.06 -21.84
CA ALA A 297 2.02 1.09 -22.84
C ALA A 297 0.71 1.82 -22.53
N ALA A 298 0.61 3.11 -22.87
CA ALA A 298 -0.59 3.90 -22.63
C ALA A 298 -1.85 3.33 -23.31
N ALA A 299 -1.69 2.68 -24.47
CA ALA A 299 -2.79 1.98 -25.15
C ALA A 299 -3.35 0.81 -24.32
N ASP A 300 -2.48 0.02 -23.70
CA ASP A 300 -2.89 -1.05 -22.80
C ASP A 300 -3.50 -0.49 -21.53
N LEU A 301 -2.87 0.53 -20.94
CA LEU A 301 -3.40 1.22 -19.76
C LEU A 301 -4.83 1.70 -20.00
N ALA A 302 -5.10 2.36 -21.14
CA ALA A 302 -6.43 2.85 -21.48
C ALA A 302 -7.51 1.75 -21.53
N ARG A 303 -7.12 0.51 -21.83
CA ARG A 303 -8.03 -0.65 -21.84
C ARG A 303 -8.32 -1.21 -20.45
N VAL A 304 -7.34 -1.14 -19.54
CA VAL A 304 -7.39 -1.85 -18.24
C VAL A 304 -7.61 -0.92 -17.03
N LEU A 305 -7.52 0.39 -17.20
CA LEU A 305 -7.69 1.41 -16.15
C LEU A 305 -9.14 1.54 -15.67
N VAL A 306 -9.34 1.89 -14.39
CA VAL A 306 -10.59 2.48 -13.92
C VAL A 306 -10.51 4.00 -14.11
N PRO A 307 -11.21 4.60 -15.09
CA PRO A 307 -10.96 5.98 -15.49
C PRO A 307 -11.65 7.00 -14.58
N GLY A 308 -10.98 8.14 -14.40
CA GLY A 308 -11.56 9.33 -13.79
C GLY A 308 -11.59 9.32 -12.26
N THR A 309 -10.81 8.45 -11.61
CA THR A 309 -10.82 8.29 -10.15
C THR A 309 -10.07 9.41 -9.43
N VAL A 310 -9.01 9.98 -10.01
CA VAL A 310 -8.35 11.19 -9.45
C VAL A 310 -9.32 12.38 -9.48
N SER A 311 -9.91 12.64 -10.64
CA SER A 311 -10.94 13.66 -10.82
C SER A 311 -12.15 13.48 -9.89
N LEU A 312 -12.52 12.23 -9.62
CA LEU A 312 -13.61 11.90 -8.69
C LEU A 312 -13.27 12.32 -7.27
N LEU A 313 -12.06 12.01 -6.79
CA LEU A 313 -11.64 12.38 -5.44
C LEU A 313 -11.53 13.90 -5.29
N ILE A 314 -11.03 14.63 -6.30
CA ILE A 314 -11.03 16.11 -6.28
C ILE A 314 -12.46 16.66 -6.11
N ARG A 315 -13.44 16.11 -6.85
CA ARG A 315 -14.84 16.51 -6.69
C ARG A 315 -15.38 16.15 -5.30
N ALA A 316 -15.05 14.96 -4.79
CA ALA A 316 -15.55 14.49 -3.50
C ALA A 316 -14.95 15.23 -2.31
N GLY A 317 -13.72 15.74 -2.41
CA GLY A 317 -13.09 16.56 -1.38
C GLY A 317 -13.34 18.06 -1.53
N THR A 318 -14.19 18.47 -2.48
CA THR A 318 -14.66 19.85 -2.55
C THR A 318 -15.57 20.15 -1.34
N PRO A 319 -15.39 21.26 -0.61
CA PRO A 319 -16.21 21.58 0.55
C PRO A 319 -17.72 21.51 0.25
N GLY A 320 -18.46 20.76 1.07
CA GLY A 320 -19.90 20.54 0.90
C GLY A 320 -20.28 19.45 -0.09
N ALA A 321 -19.32 18.78 -0.75
CA ALA A 321 -19.61 17.64 -1.60
C ALA A 321 -20.16 16.46 -0.77
N PRO A 322 -21.22 15.77 -1.23
CA PRO A 322 -21.72 14.59 -0.54
C PRO A 322 -20.71 13.44 -0.70
N ARG A 323 -20.62 12.54 0.29
CA ARG A 323 -19.72 11.36 0.20
C ARG A 323 -19.99 10.48 -1.02
N SER A 324 -21.23 10.43 -1.48
CA SER A 324 -21.60 9.72 -2.71
C SER A 324 -20.84 10.21 -3.95
N ALA A 325 -20.27 11.42 -3.91
CA ALA A 325 -19.39 11.92 -4.95
C ALA A 325 -18.10 11.11 -5.09
N ALA A 326 -17.64 10.39 -4.05
CA ALA A 326 -16.51 9.45 -4.11
C ALA A 326 -16.93 8.01 -4.48
N ALA A 327 -18.21 7.76 -4.77
CA ALA A 327 -18.75 6.42 -5.03
C ALA A 327 -19.44 6.37 -6.41
N PRO A 328 -18.67 6.25 -7.51
CA PRO A 328 -19.18 6.49 -8.86
C PRO A 328 -20.16 5.41 -9.33
N PHE A 329 -20.11 4.21 -8.74
CA PHE A 329 -21.00 3.10 -9.05
C PHE A 329 -22.15 2.96 -8.04
N GLY A 330 -22.21 3.84 -7.04
CA GLY A 330 -23.24 3.88 -6.01
C GLY A 330 -22.70 3.60 -4.61
N VAL A 331 -23.40 4.14 -3.63
CA VAL A 331 -23.16 3.90 -2.20
C VAL A 331 -24.51 3.77 -1.49
N ARG A 332 -24.57 2.87 -0.51
CA ARG A 332 -25.73 2.74 0.38
C ARG A 332 -25.29 2.57 1.82
N ARG A 333 -26.11 3.06 2.75
CA ARG A 333 -25.98 2.71 4.17
C ARG A 333 -26.68 1.39 4.42
N LEU A 334 -25.95 0.40 4.91
CA LEU A 334 -26.49 -0.90 5.29
C LEU A 334 -27.29 -0.79 6.60
N CYS A 335 -26.68 -0.21 7.62
CA CYS A 335 -27.28 0.00 8.93
C CYS A 335 -26.54 1.08 9.70
N ARG A 336 -27.15 1.56 10.79
CA ARG A 336 -26.45 2.24 11.89
C ARG A 336 -26.36 1.25 13.04
N GLY A 337 -25.21 1.15 13.71
CA GLY A 337 -25.05 0.22 14.81
C GLY A 337 -24.09 0.71 15.89
N LEU A 338 -24.32 0.21 17.10
CA LEU A 338 -23.38 0.33 18.22
C LEU A 338 -22.51 -0.93 18.25
N ILE A 339 -21.19 -0.77 18.23
CA ILE A 339 -20.25 -1.88 18.37
C ILE A 339 -20.40 -2.48 19.78
N LEU A 340 -20.70 -3.78 19.86
CA LEU A 340 -20.87 -4.52 21.10
C LEU A 340 -19.60 -5.25 21.50
N SER A 341 -18.95 -5.93 20.56
CA SER A 341 -17.72 -6.68 20.77
C SER A 341 -16.87 -6.65 19.52
N VAL A 342 -15.56 -6.80 19.74
CA VAL A 342 -14.57 -7.07 18.70
C VAL A 342 -13.84 -8.33 19.13
N GLU A 343 -14.04 -9.40 18.38
CA GLU A 343 -13.50 -10.73 18.64
C GLU A 343 -12.39 -10.98 17.62
N GLY A 344 -11.25 -11.53 18.05
CA GLY A 344 -10.14 -11.83 17.13
C GLY A 344 -9.15 -10.70 16.89
N SER A 345 -9.03 -9.74 17.81
CA SER A 345 -7.87 -8.84 17.88
C SER A 345 -7.27 -8.86 19.29
N THR A 346 -6.41 -9.84 19.56
CA THR A 346 -5.40 -9.70 20.62
C THR A 346 -4.06 -9.49 19.93
N GLY A 347 -3.77 -8.23 19.60
CA GLY A 347 -2.40 -7.82 19.36
C GLY A 347 -1.56 -8.11 20.61
N HIS A 348 -0.94 -9.29 20.68
CA HIS A 348 0.24 -9.60 21.49
C HIS A 348 0.79 -11.03 21.35
N ASP A 349 0.15 -11.94 20.60
CA ASP A 349 0.70 -13.29 20.44
C ASP A 349 1.57 -13.41 19.17
N ALA A 350 2.79 -13.92 19.40
CA ALA A 350 4.01 -13.70 18.63
C ALA A 350 4.15 -14.44 17.28
N GLU A 351 3.06 -14.67 16.55
CA GLU A 351 3.12 -15.19 15.17
C GLU A 351 2.40 -14.24 14.21
N VAL A 352 3.18 -13.33 13.60
CA VAL A 352 2.76 -12.44 12.53
C VAL A 352 2.51 -13.26 11.26
N SER A 353 1.37 -13.92 11.18
CA SER A 353 0.81 -14.40 9.91
C SER A 353 -0.16 -13.33 9.40
N LEU A 354 0.20 -12.69 8.28
CA LEU A 354 -0.67 -11.76 7.55
C LEU A 354 -1.28 -12.47 6.33
N PRO A 355 -2.57 -12.24 5.98
CA PRO A 355 -3.46 -11.23 6.53
C PRO A 355 -3.81 -11.51 7.99
N SER A 356 -4.02 -10.44 8.77
CA SER A 356 -4.29 -10.50 10.21
C SER A 356 -5.35 -11.56 10.54
N GLN A 357 -5.25 -12.15 11.73
CA GLN A 357 -6.30 -13.03 12.25
C GLN A 357 -7.65 -12.33 12.07
N PRO A 358 -8.67 -13.01 11.53
CA PRO A 358 -9.93 -12.37 11.20
C PRO A 358 -10.52 -11.73 12.45
N SER A 359 -10.73 -10.41 12.36
CA SER A 359 -11.43 -9.65 13.37
C SER A 359 -12.91 -9.70 13.05
N SER A 360 -13.69 -10.21 13.99
CA SER A 360 -15.14 -10.24 13.95
C SER A 360 -15.68 -9.08 14.78
N ILE A 361 -16.31 -8.11 14.13
CA ILE A 361 -16.90 -6.93 14.79
C ILE A 361 -18.41 -7.16 14.86
N VAL A 362 -18.95 -7.24 16.07
CA VAL A 362 -20.39 -7.42 16.29
C VAL A 362 -21.00 -6.08 16.68
N LEU A 363 -22.04 -5.69 15.97
CA LEU A 363 -22.77 -4.46 16.20
C LEU A 363 -24.28 -4.70 16.26
N ARG A 364 -24.97 -3.85 17.02
CA ARG A 364 -26.43 -3.90 17.18
C ARG A 364 -27.06 -2.62 16.68
N GLU A 365 -28.09 -2.77 15.85
CA GLU A 365 -28.90 -1.63 15.45
C GLU A 365 -29.67 -1.08 16.68
N PRO A 366 -29.50 0.20 17.05
CA PRO A 366 -30.22 0.76 18.19
C PRO A 366 -31.73 0.88 17.90
N ASP A 367 -32.07 1.16 16.64
CA ASP A 367 -33.42 1.42 16.15
C ASP A 367 -33.77 0.50 14.98
N GLY A 368 -35.06 0.46 14.60
CA GLY A 368 -35.54 -0.35 13.48
C GLY A 368 -35.66 -1.84 13.82
N MET A 369 -35.07 -2.72 13.01
CA MET A 369 -35.17 -4.17 13.18
C MET A 369 -34.34 -4.71 14.36
N ARG A 370 -33.46 -3.89 14.96
CA ARG A 370 -32.61 -4.25 16.11
C ARG A 370 -31.76 -5.51 15.86
N ARG A 371 -31.33 -5.69 14.62
CA ARG A 371 -30.58 -6.87 14.17
C ARG A 371 -29.20 -6.89 14.81
N LEU A 372 -28.67 -8.09 14.96
CA LEU A 372 -27.24 -8.29 15.20
C LEU A 372 -26.55 -8.36 13.85
N VAL A 373 -25.62 -7.45 13.63
CA VAL A 373 -24.79 -7.41 12.44
C VAL A 373 -23.38 -7.83 12.83
N ARG A 374 -22.83 -8.81 12.11
CA ARG A 374 -21.46 -9.28 12.27
C ARG A 374 -20.67 -8.89 11.03
N LEU A 375 -19.55 -8.22 11.22
CA LEU A 375 -18.60 -7.91 10.17
C LEU A 375 -17.40 -8.83 10.32
N GLU A 376 -17.04 -9.56 9.27
CA GLU A 376 -15.75 -10.26 9.20
C GLU A 376 -14.74 -9.36 8.50
N ALA A 377 -13.59 -9.17 9.12
CA ALA A 377 -12.55 -8.30 8.60
C ALA A 377 -11.15 -8.92 8.72
N HIS A 378 -10.29 -8.57 7.78
CA HIS A 378 -8.83 -8.70 7.89
C HIS A 378 -8.22 -7.30 8.07
N ASN A 379 -7.41 -6.85 7.11
CA ASN A 379 -7.05 -5.43 6.95
C ASN A 379 -8.25 -4.58 6.49
N GLU A 380 -9.30 -5.23 5.99
CA GLU A 380 -10.54 -4.61 5.51
C GLU A 380 -11.75 -5.50 5.82
N ILE A 381 -12.96 -4.91 5.81
CA ILE A 381 -14.20 -5.66 6.03
C ILE A 381 -14.59 -6.38 4.73
N VAL A 382 -14.66 -7.71 4.81
CA VAL A 382 -14.86 -8.59 3.65
C VAL A 382 -16.27 -9.19 3.58
N LEU A 383 -16.96 -9.25 4.72
CA LEU A 383 -18.31 -9.81 4.83
C LEU A 383 -19.12 -9.09 5.90
N ALA A 384 -20.39 -8.83 5.61
CA ALA A 384 -21.37 -8.38 6.58
C ALA A 384 -22.56 -9.35 6.61
N LEU A 385 -22.87 -9.84 7.80
CA LEU A 385 -23.98 -10.72 8.11
C LEU A 385 -24.99 -9.97 8.98
N ALA A 386 -26.28 -10.02 8.67
CA ALA A 386 -27.34 -9.54 9.56
C ALA A 386 -28.22 -10.73 9.96
N ASP A 387 -28.27 -11.03 11.26
CA ASP A 387 -28.95 -12.21 11.83
C ASP A 387 -28.60 -13.52 11.08
N GLY A 388 -27.34 -13.65 10.65
CA GLY A 388 -26.82 -14.81 9.91
C GLY A 388 -26.99 -14.76 8.40
N ALA A 389 -27.76 -13.81 7.84
CA ALA A 389 -27.89 -13.65 6.39
C ALA A 389 -26.82 -12.73 5.82
N VAL A 390 -26.21 -13.12 4.69
CA VAL A 390 -25.26 -12.25 3.96
C VAL A 390 -25.98 -11.03 3.41
N VAL A 391 -25.54 -9.84 3.83
CA VAL A 391 -26.14 -8.56 3.42
C VAL A 391 -25.19 -7.65 2.65
N ALA A 392 -23.88 -7.90 2.72
CA ALA A 392 -22.85 -7.33 1.85
C ALA A 392 -21.59 -8.18 1.91
N THR A 393 -20.80 -8.19 0.83
CA THR A 393 -19.49 -8.85 0.79
C THR A 393 -18.63 -8.23 -0.32
N VAL A 394 -17.32 -8.48 -0.28
CA VAL A 394 -16.40 -8.18 -1.40
C VAL A 394 -16.93 -8.77 -2.72
N PRO A 395 -16.72 -8.10 -3.86
CA PRO A 395 -15.75 -7.03 -4.11
C PRO A 395 -16.23 -5.62 -3.75
N ASP A 396 -17.49 -5.44 -3.36
CA ASP A 396 -17.97 -4.14 -2.86
C ASP A 396 -17.23 -3.76 -1.57
N GLN A 397 -16.91 -2.47 -1.42
CA GLN A 397 -16.18 -2.00 -0.25
C GLN A 397 -17.16 -1.77 0.90
N ILE A 398 -16.88 -2.37 2.05
CA ILE A 398 -17.63 -2.19 3.28
C ILE A 398 -16.76 -1.35 4.22
N CYS A 399 -17.30 -0.24 4.74
CA CYS A 399 -16.58 0.61 5.68
C CYS A 399 -17.46 1.03 6.85
N MET A 400 -16.82 1.21 8.01
CA MET A 400 -17.44 1.78 9.21
C MET A 400 -17.20 3.27 9.23
N ILE A 401 -18.26 4.07 9.38
CA ILE A 401 -18.15 5.53 9.52
C ILE A 401 -18.59 5.91 10.92
N CYS A 402 -17.70 6.54 11.70
CA CYS A 402 -18.04 7.08 13.01
C CYS A 402 -19.15 8.13 12.88
N THR A 403 -20.22 8.01 13.68
CA THR A 403 -21.34 8.96 13.60
C THR A 403 -21.02 10.33 14.23
N GLY A 404 -19.98 10.40 15.08
CA GLY A 404 -19.60 11.62 15.80
C GLY A 404 -18.84 12.63 14.95
N ASP A 405 -17.83 12.18 14.20
CA ASP A 405 -16.96 13.03 13.37
C ASP A 405 -17.10 12.74 11.86
N GLY A 406 -17.75 11.64 11.49
CA GLY A 406 -17.87 11.20 10.11
C GLY A 406 -16.59 10.55 9.55
N MET A 407 -15.58 10.26 10.35
CA MET A 407 -14.38 9.63 9.82
C MET A 407 -14.59 8.13 9.64
N VAL A 408 -13.84 7.53 8.71
CA VAL A 408 -13.79 6.07 8.58
C VAL A 408 -13.12 5.53 9.85
N VAL A 409 -13.68 4.48 10.42
CA VAL A 409 -13.11 3.75 11.54
C VAL A 409 -12.38 2.54 10.98
N ASP A 410 -11.08 2.46 11.26
CA ASP A 410 -10.27 1.33 10.84
C ASP A 410 -10.61 0.08 11.65
N VAL A 411 -10.33 -1.09 11.07
CA VAL A 411 -10.69 -2.38 11.68
C VAL A 411 -9.99 -2.56 13.04
N ASP A 412 -8.75 -2.10 13.15
CA ASP A 412 -7.93 -2.15 14.37
C ASP A 412 -8.32 -1.08 15.40
N GLU A 413 -8.98 0.01 14.98
CA GLU A 413 -9.52 1.03 15.88
C GLU A 413 -10.95 0.74 16.37
N ALA A 414 -11.60 -0.29 15.82
CA ALA A 414 -12.92 -0.71 16.25
C ALA A 414 -12.91 -1.12 17.72
N ARG A 415 -13.81 -0.52 18.52
CA ARG A 415 -13.95 -0.82 19.95
C ARG A 415 -15.40 -0.77 20.41
N PRO A 416 -15.79 -1.56 21.43
CA PRO A 416 -17.13 -1.50 22.00
C PRO A 416 -17.53 -0.08 22.40
N GLY A 417 -18.79 0.25 22.15
CA GLY A 417 -19.36 1.57 22.46
C GLY A 417 -19.25 2.61 21.35
N LEU A 418 -18.49 2.36 20.28
CA LEU A 418 -18.52 3.23 19.10
C LEU A 418 -19.83 3.08 18.33
N GLU A 419 -20.45 4.20 17.99
CA GLU A 419 -21.60 4.23 17.09
C GLU A 419 -21.12 4.52 15.66
N VAL A 420 -21.48 3.62 14.74
CA VAL A 420 -21.01 3.66 13.36
C VAL A 420 -22.15 3.48 12.36
N ASP A 421 -22.06 4.17 11.23
CA ASP A 421 -22.83 3.89 10.02
C ASP A 421 -22.03 2.90 9.15
N ILE A 422 -22.62 1.75 8.84
CA ILE A 422 -22.02 0.76 7.94
C ILE A 422 -22.40 1.12 6.51
N MET A 423 -21.40 1.45 5.71
CA MET A 423 -21.58 1.86 4.32
C MET A 423 -21.07 0.78 3.38
N VAL A 424 -21.77 0.61 2.26
CA VAL A 424 -21.37 -0.28 1.16
C VAL A 424 -21.19 0.58 -0.08
N VAL A 425 -19.97 0.64 -0.59
CA VAL A 425 -19.59 1.34 -1.81
C VAL A 425 -19.43 0.31 -2.92
N LYS A 426 -20.18 0.50 -4.01
CA LYS A 426 -20.20 -0.46 -5.10
C LYS A 426 -18.88 -0.42 -5.88
N ALA A 427 -18.26 -1.58 -6.08
CA ALA A 427 -17.04 -1.70 -6.87
C ALA A 427 -17.32 -1.52 -8.37
N ALA A 428 -16.27 -1.23 -9.14
CA ALA A 428 -16.36 -1.18 -10.59
C ALA A 428 -16.96 -2.48 -11.17
N PRO A 429 -17.77 -2.43 -12.24
CA PRO A 429 -18.45 -3.61 -12.79
C PRO A 429 -17.51 -4.76 -13.14
N VAL A 430 -16.27 -4.48 -13.55
CA VAL A 430 -15.24 -5.48 -13.88
C VAL A 430 -14.95 -6.44 -12.71
N TRP A 431 -15.09 -5.98 -11.46
CA TRP A 431 -14.89 -6.80 -10.27
C TRP A 431 -15.99 -7.84 -10.04
N HIS A 432 -17.16 -7.64 -10.63
CA HIS A 432 -18.30 -8.55 -10.53
C HIS A 432 -18.34 -9.61 -11.65
N THR A 433 -17.34 -9.60 -12.55
CA THR A 433 -17.14 -10.68 -13.52
C THR A 433 -16.61 -11.94 -12.82
N GLU A 434 -16.66 -13.09 -13.47
CA GLU A 434 -16.09 -14.33 -12.91
C GLU A 434 -14.60 -14.18 -12.56
N ARG A 435 -13.81 -13.56 -13.45
CA ARG A 435 -12.38 -13.28 -13.22
C ARG A 435 -12.18 -12.28 -12.08
N GLY A 436 -13.01 -11.24 -12.01
CA GLY A 436 -13.00 -10.26 -10.92
C GLY A 436 -13.29 -10.89 -9.57
N LEU A 437 -14.30 -11.77 -9.49
CA LEU A 437 -14.67 -12.50 -8.27
C LEU A 437 -13.64 -13.55 -7.88
N ALA A 438 -12.95 -14.16 -8.85
CA ALA A 438 -11.85 -15.08 -8.57
C ALA A 438 -10.66 -14.36 -7.92
N LEU A 439 -10.38 -13.11 -8.31
CA LEU A 439 -9.24 -12.33 -7.81
C LEU A 439 -9.54 -11.51 -6.54
N GLY A 440 -10.75 -10.94 -6.45
CA GLY A 440 -11.13 -9.98 -5.40
C GLY A 440 -12.49 -10.28 -4.75
N GLY A 441 -13.10 -11.42 -5.04
CA GLY A 441 -14.34 -11.87 -4.39
C GLY A 441 -14.09 -12.71 -3.13
N PRO A 442 -15.15 -13.24 -2.49
CA PRO A 442 -15.08 -13.84 -1.16
C PRO A 442 -14.06 -15.00 -1.05
N ARG A 443 -13.94 -15.82 -2.09
CA ARG A 443 -13.01 -16.96 -2.12
C ARG A 443 -11.55 -16.53 -2.10
N ALA A 444 -11.21 -15.38 -2.69
CA ALA A 444 -9.85 -14.83 -2.65
C ALA A 444 -9.42 -14.46 -1.22
N PHE A 445 -10.40 -14.23 -0.33
CA PHE A 445 -10.21 -13.97 1.10
C PHE A 445 -10.44 -15.22 1.96
N GLY A 446 -10.54 -16.41 1.36
CA GLY A 446 -10.76 -17.66 2.10
C GLY A 446 -12.19 -17.88 2.59
N ILE A 447 -13.17 -17.11 2.10
CA ILE A 447 -14.59 -17.24 2.48
C ILE A 447 -15.31 -18.10 1.45
N ALA A 448 -15.86 -19.23 1.90
CA ALA A 448 -16.73 -20.09 1.09
C ALA A 448 -18.19 -19.64 1.22
N LEU A 449 -18.65 -18.79 0.29
CA LEU A 449 -20.06 -18.42 0.10
C LEU A 449 -20.72 -19.20 -1.03
#